data_AF-A0AA92CH90-F1
#
_entry.id   AF-A0AA92CH90-F1
#
_cell.length_a   1.000
_cell.length_b   1.000
_cell.length_c   1.000
_cell.angle_alpha   90.00
_cell.angle_beta   90.00
_cell.angle_gamma   90.00
#
_symmetry.space_group_name_H-M   'P 1'
#
loop_
_entity.id
_entity.type
_entity.pdbx_description
1 polymer ?
#
loop_
_entity_poly.entity_id
_entity_poly.type
_entity_poly.pdbx_seq_one_letter_code
_entity_poly.pdbx_strand_id
1 'polypeptide(L)'
;MKHGFRRPLATGISALALLVGTAQADQQFLDDVIVDGSLCVGQDCVNGENFGFDTIRLKENNLRIRAVDTSNSGSFPTRDWQITFNDSSNGGQDKFSIDDIDAGRTPFTIEASAPSHSLYVDDGGRIGLGTSTPVVEMHVVDGDSPTLRLEQDGSSGFTPQTWDVAGNETNFFVRDATNGSRIPFKIRPTAPTNALYIDTDGQIGFGTASPSAALDLAIAGGLEINSGNIFAQQNGAVSLTLSDTSGADPDFKIQYESGSARFSYAGTGFPEMELKQNGNMILGGTCMSFERGGASFACTFAAGASPVCGAVGSTCP
;
A
#
# COMPACT_ATOMS: atom_id res chain seq x y z
N MET A 1 -119.34 -26.61 -33.82
CA MET A 1 -118.34 -26.89 -32.75
C MET A 1 -117.27 -27.81 -33.29
N LYS A 2 -116.03 -27.29 -33.40
CA LYS A 2 -114.70 -27.95 -33.44
C LYS A 2 -113.76 -27.22 -34.43
N HIS A 3 -112.49 -27.16 -34.02
CA HIS A 3 -111.27 -26.70 -34.72
C HIS A 3 -111.14 -25.16 -34.82
N GLY A 4 -110.11 -24.47 -34.33
CA GLY A 4 -108.76 -24.83 -33.89
C GLY A 4 -107.74 -24.28 -34.88
N PHE A 5 -106.95 -23.25 -34.53
CA PHE A 5 -105.57 -23.11 -35.00
C PHE A 5 -104.77 -22.07 -34.20
N ARG A 6 -103.50 -22.42 -33.99
CA ARG A 6 -102.46 -21.80 -33.15
C ARG A 6 -101.70 -20.70 -33.91
N ARG A 7 -101.17 -19.69 -33.19
CA ARG A 7 -99.87 -19.07 -33.48
C ARG A 7 -99.14 -18.75 -32.17
N PRO A 8 -97.86 -19.14 -32.00
CA PRO A 8 -97.12 -19.01 -30.76
C PRO A 8 -96.45 -17.64 -30.60
N LEU A 9 -96.40 -17.18 -29.36
CA LEU A 9 -95.55 -16.08 -28.90
C LEU A 9 -94.10 -16.60 -28.86
N ALA A 10 -93.24 -16.09 -29.73
CA ALA A 10 -91.80 -16.35 -29.66
C ALA A 10 -91.17 -15.35 -28.68
N THR A 11 -91.06 -15.73 -27.41
CA THR A 11 -90.23 -15.03 -26.43
C THR A 11 -88.80 -15.56 -26.56
N GLY A 12 -87.93 -14.76 -27.19
CA GLY A 12 -86.49 -14.99 -27.21
C GLY A 12 -85.90 -14.77 -25.82
N ILE A 13 -85.36 -15.84 -25.24
CA ILE A 13 -84.52 -15.76 -24.03
C ILE A 13 -83.10 -15.54 -24.51
N SER A 14 -82.61 -14.30 -24.46
CA SER A 14 -81.18 -14.00 -24.60
C SER A 14 -80.45 -14.53 -23.37
N ALA A 15 -79.61 -15.55 -23.57
CA ALA A 15 -78.63 -16.00 -22.60
C ALA A 15 -77.53 -14.93 -22.50
N LEU A 16 -77.61 -14.06 -21.50
CA LEU A 16 -76.53 -13.15 -21.13
C LEU A 16 -75.50 -13.97 -20.35
N ALA A 17 -74.52 -14.54 -21.06
CA ALA A 17 -73.34 -15.12 -20.45
C ALA A 17 -72.54 -13.98 -19.79
N LEU A 18 -72.73 -13.81 -18.48
CA LEU A 18 -71.88 -12.97 -17.65
C LEU A 18 -70.46 -13.56 -17.68
N LEU A 19 -69.61 -12.99 -18.51
CA LEU A 19 -68.16 -13.09 -18.36
C LEU A 19 -67.83 -12.44 -17.01
N VAL A 20 -67.77 -13.25 -15.95
CA VAL A 20 -67.27 -12.82 -14.65
C VAL A 20 -65.77 -12.61 -14.82
N GLY A 21 -65.39 -11.41 -15.25
CA GLY A 21 -64.00 -10.98 -15.16
C GLY A 21 -63.60 -11.02 -13.69
N THR A 22 -62.51 -11.71 -13.36
CA THR A 22 -61.91 -11.63 -12.04
C THR A 22 -61.49 -10.18 -11.83
N ALA A 23 -62.20 -9.46 -10.97
CA ALA A 23 -61.74 -8.15 -10.51
C ALA A 23 -60.42 -8.38 -9.75
N GLN A 24 -59.30 -7.95 -10.32
CA GLN A 24 -58.05 -7.84 -9.59
C GLN A 24 -58.08 -6.51 -8.84
N ALA A 25 -58.40 -6.59 -7.54
CA ALA A 25 -58.20 -5.48 -6.62
C ALA A 25 -56.91 -5.75 -5.84
N ASP A 26 -56.13 -4.70 -5.61
CA ASP A 26 -54.97 -4.79 -4.73
C ASP A 26 -55.41 -5.13 -3.31
N GLN A 27 -54.69 -6.02 -2.65
CA GLN A 27 -54.88 -6.27 -1.23
C GLN A 27 -54.08 -5.25 -0.44
N GLN A 28 -54.80 -4.33 0.22
CA GLN A 28 -54.20 -3.41 1.17
C GLN A 28 -54.50 -3.89 2.59
N PHE A 29 -53.44 -4.15 3.35
CA PHE A 29 -53.52 -4.38 4.78
C PHE A 29 -53.20 -3.05 5.47
N LEU A 30 -54.14 -2.54 6.27
CA LEU A 30 -54.03 -1.23 6.93
C LEU A 30 -53.33 -1.31 8.30
N ASP A 31 -52.92 -2.52 8.68
CA ASP A 31 -52.25 -2.83 9.94
C ASP A 31 -51.15 -3.88 9.68
N ASP A 32 -50.42 -4.25 10.73
CA ASP A 32 -49.35 -5.25 10.67
C ASP A 32 -49.84 -6.58 10.08
N VAL A 33 -49.04 -7.12 9.14
CA VAL A 33 -49.29 -8.44 8.55
C VAL A 33 -48.31 -9.44 9.16
N ILE A 34 -48.84 -10.41 9.89
CA ILE A 34 -48.09 -11.57 10.38
C ILE A 34 -48.42 -12.76 9.48
N VAL A 35 -47.41 -13.28 8.79
CA VAL A 35 -47.50 -14.54 8.06
C VAL A 35 -46.86 -15.63 8.93
N ASP A 36 -47.69 -16.52 9.47
CA ASP A 36 -47.22 -17.72 10.19
C ASP A 36 -46.92 -18.83 9.17
N GLY A 37 -45.65 -19.22 9.06
CA GLY A 37 -45.14 -20.12 8.02
C GLY A 37 -44.23 -19.42 7.01
N SER A 38 -44.48 -19.63 5.71
CA SER A 38 -43.64 -19.11 4.63
C SER A 38 -44.42 -18.25 3.63
N LEU A 39 -43.76 -17.23 3.07
CA LEU A 39 -44.29 -16.34 2.03
C LEU A 39 -43.56 -16.57 0.71
N CYS A 40 -44.30 -16.71 -0.40
CA CYS A 40 -43.74 -16.62 -1.75
C CYS A 40 -44.22 -15.34 -2.41
N VAL A 41 -43.29 -14.54 -2.93
CA VAL A 41 -43.59 -13.31 -3.70
C VAL A 41 -43.00 -13.42 -5.09
N GLY A 42 -43.83 -13.19 -6.09
CA GLY A 42 -43.45 -13.12 -7.50
C GLY A 42 -44.30 -13.98 -8.42
N GLN A 43 -44.24 -13.72 -9.72
CA GLN A 43 -45.06 -14.36 -10.76
C GLN A 43 -44.78 -15.84 -10.92
N ASP A 44 -43.61 -16.31 -10.48
CA ASP A 44 -43.21 -17.72 -10.58
C ASP A 44 -43.57 -18.54 -9.33
N CYS A 45 -44.26 -17.94 -8.35
CA CYS A 45 -44.80 -18.65 -7.20
C CYS A 45 -45.99 -19.54 -7.61
N VAL A 46 -46.05 -20.77 -7.09
CA VAL A 46 -47.14 -21.72 -7.41
C VAL A 46 -48.01 -22.07 -6.19
N ASN A 47 -49.18 -22.64 -6.44
CA ASN A 47 -49.99 -23.22 -5.37
C ASN A 47 -49.35 -24.53 -4.87
N GLY A 48 -49.25 -24.70 -3.55
CA GLY A 48 -48.61 -25.88 -2.95
C GLY A 48 -47.09 -25.87 -2.99
N GLU A 49 -46.45 -24.69 -2.97
CA GLU A 49 -45.00 -24.53 -2.88
C GLU A 49 -44.38 -25.30 -1.71
N ASN A 50 -43.27 -25.99 -1.97
CA ASN A 50 -42.48 -26.67 -0.94
C ASN A 50 -41.36 -25.77 -0.44
N PHE A 51 -41.57 -25.10 0.67
CA PHE A 51 -40.64 -24.10 1.21
C PHE A 51 -39.39 -24.66 1.89
N GLY A 52 -39.37 -25.92 2.30
CA GLY A 52 -38.25 -26.45 3.10
C GLY A 52 -38.03 -25.62 4.37
N PHE A 53 -36.85 -25.00 4.48
CA PHE A 53 -36.49 -24.11 5.59
C PHE A 53 -36.63 -22.62 5.25
N ASP A 54 -37.05 -22.27 4.04
CA ASP A 54 -37.16 -20.87 3.61
C ASP A 54 -38.37 -20.20 4.24
N THR A 55 -38.16 -19.11 4.98
CA THR A 55 -39.26 -18.26 5.49
C THR A 55 -39.85 -17.39 4.38
N ILE A 56 -39.01 -16.88 3.47
CA ILE A 56 -39.44 -16.07 2.33
C ILE A 56 -38.76 -16.59 1.07
N ARG A 57 -39.54 -16.79 0.01
CA ARG A 57 -39.05 -17.04 -1.34
C ARG A 57 -39.48 -15.91 -2.27
N LEU A 58 -38.52 -15.40 -3.01
CA LEU A 58 -38.74 -14.39 -4.04
C LEU A 58 -38.47 -15.05 -5.39
N LYS A 59 -39.50 -15.24 -6.21
CA LYS A 59 -39.42 -15.99 -7.47
C LYS A 59 -39.86 -15.13 -8.65
N GLU A 60 -38.88 -14.58 -9.34
CA GLU A 60 -39.04 -13.72 -10.51
C GLU A 60 -37.82 -13.85 -11.42
N ASN A 61 -38.00 -13.60 -12.72
CA ASN A 61 -36.88 -13.56 -13.68
C ASN A 61 -35.97 -12.33 -13.48
N ASN A 62 -36.51 -11.22 -12.95
CA ASN A 62 -35.81 -9.94 -12.77
C ASN A 62 -36.00 -9.44 -11.33
N LEU A 63 -35.55 -10.22 -10.35
CA LEU A 63 -35.85 -9.96 -8.95
C LEU A 63 -35.18 -8.67 -8.45
N ARG A 64 -35.98 -7.75 -7.90
CA ARG A 64 -35.54 -6.52 -7.24
C ARG A 64 -36.28 -6.32 -5.92
N ILE A 65 -35.56 -5.91 -4.89
CA ILE A 65 -36.17 -5.40 -3.65
C ILE A 65 -35.82 -3.93 -3.59
N ARG A 66 -36.81 -3.04 -3.73
CA ARG A 66 -36.59 -1.60 -3.80
C ARG A 66 -37.14 -0.90 -2.57
N ALA A 67 -36.31 -0.06 -1.96
CA ALA A 67 -36.72 0.95 -1.01
C ALA A 67 -36.97 2.25 -1.78
N VAL A 68 -38.24 2.65 -1.86
CA VAL A 68 -38.66 3.93 -2.48
C VAL A 68 -38.94 4.90 -1.34
N ASP A 69 -38.10 5.92 -1.20
CA ASP A 69 -38.30 6.99 -0.22
C ASP A 69 -39.32 7.99 -0.76
N THR A 70 -40.41 8.19 -0.01
CA THR A 70 -41.50 9.12 -0.41
C THR A 70 -41.39 10.48 0.27
N SER A 71 -40.29 10.76 0.96
CA SER A 71 -40.09 12.03 1.66
C SER A 71 -39.96 13.15 0.64
N ASN A 72 -40.72 14.23 0.85
CA ASN A 72 -40.80 15.37 -0.08
C ASN A 72 -40.30 16.69 0.55
N SER A 73 -39.70 16.60 1.75
CA SER A 73 -39.07 17.71 2.45
C SER A 73 -37.56 17.59 2.33
N GLY A 74 -36.88 18.70 2.03
CA GLY A 74 -35.42 18.76 2.05
C GLY A 74 -34.78 18.56 3.43
N SER A 75 -35.57 18.34 4.49
CA SER A 75 -35.08 18.02 5.84
C SER A 75 -34.79 16.52 6.05
N PHE A 76 -35.20 15.66 5.11
CA PHE A 76 -34.98 14.22 5.19
C PHE A 76 -34.12 13.73 4.01
N PRO A 77 -33.36 12.65 4.18
CA PRO A 77 -32.79 11.91 3.05
C PRO A 77 -33.91 11.45 2.11
N THR A 78 -33.64 11.42 0.80
CA THR A 78 -34.63 11.06 -0.24
C THR A 78 -34.07 10.03 -1.23
N ARG A 79 -33.06 9.25 -0.82
CA ARG A 79 -32.33 8.35 -1.72
C ARG A 79 -33.06 7.01 -1.85
N ASP A 80 -33.35 6.62 -3.08
CA ASP A 80 -33.89 5.31 -3.41
C ASP A 80 -32.79 4.27 -3.57
N TRP A 81 -32.93 3.15 -2.84
CA TRP A 81 -31.99 2.04 -2.86
C TRP A 81 -32.64 0.75 -3.35
N GLN A 82 -31.85 -0.13 -3.95
CA GLN A 82 -32.32 -1.41 -4.45
C GLN A 82 -31.32 -2.53 -4.16
N ILE A 83 -31.84 -3.68 -3.74
CA ILE A 83 -31.13 -4.95 -3.80
C ILE A 83 -31.45 -5.59 -5.14
N THR A 84 -30.41 -5.91 -5.90
CA THR A 84 -30.50 -6.48 -7.23
C THR A 84 -29.91 -7.88 -7.27
N PHE A 85 -30.70 -8.82 -7.79
CA PHE A 85 -30.27 -10.18 -8.09
C PHE A 85 -30.22 -10.34 -9.61
N ASN A 86 -29.02 -10.56 -10.14
CA ASN A 86 -28.67 -10.69 -11.54
C ASN A 86 -29.07 -9.48 -12.42
N ASP A 87 -28.40 -9.31 -13.55
CA ASP A 87 -28.83 -8.37 -14.58
C ASP A 87 -30.09 -8.85 -15.30
N SER A 88 -30.86 -7.92 -15.85
CA SER A 88 -32.11 -8.20 -16.57
C SER A 88 -31.95 -8.39 -18.07
N SER A 89 -30.76 -8.08 -18.61
CA SER A 89 -30.44 -8.28 -20.02
C SER A 89 -30.15 -9.76 -20.31
N ASN A 90 -30.52 -10.22 -21.50
CA ASN A 90 -30.13 -11.56 -21.94
C ASN A 90 -28.59 -11.64 -22.05
N GLY A 91 -27.99 -12.60 -21.35
CA GLY A 91 -26.53 -12.69 -21.20
C GLY A 91 -25.91 -11.68 -20.24
N GLY A 92 -26.72 -11.04 -19.38
CA GLY A 92 -26.25 -10.18 -18.30
C GLY A 92 -25.49 -10.93 -17.20
N GLN A 93 -24.91 -10.20 -16.25
CA GLN A 93 -24.12 -10.80 -15.17
C GLN A 93 -24.96 -11.47 -14.10
N ASP A 94 -24.50 -12.64 -13.63
CA ASP A 94 -25.00 -13.28 -12.41
C ASP A 94 -24.34 -12.65 -11.18
N LYS A 95 -25.13 -11.98 -10.34
CA LYS A 95 -24.61 -11.18 -9.22
C LYS A 95 -25.63 -10.87 -8.13
N PHE A 96 -25.11 -10.43 -6.99
CA PHE A 96 -25.82 -9.75 -5.93
C PHE A 96 -25.28 -8.32 -5.80
N SER A 97 -26.14 -7.30 -5.87
CA SER A 97 -25.73 -5.90 -5.85
C SER A 97 -26.60 -5.03 -4.94
N ILE A 98 -26.01 -3.95 -4.43
CA ILE A 98 -26.70 -2.83 -3.79
C ILE A 98 -26.57 -1.62 -4.71
N ASP A 99 -27.70 -1.07 -5.14
CA ASP A 99 -27.78 0.03 -6.11
C ASP A 99 -28.37 1.29 -5.48
N ASP A 100 -27.73 2.43 -5.72
CA ASP A 100 -28.29 3.78 -5.55
C ASP A 100 -29.01 4.15 -6.86
N ILE A 101 -30.33 4.06 -6.84
CA ILE A 101 -31.16 4.21 -8.04
C ILE A 101 -31.15 5.64 -8.54
N ASP A 102 -31.21 6.62 -7.63
CA ASP A 102 -31.25 8.03 -7.98
C ASP A 102 -29.92 8.53 -8.55
N ALA A 103 -28.80 8.05 -8.01
CA ALA A 103 -27.47 8.38 -8.52
C ALA A 103 -27.08 7.54 -9.74
N GLY A 104 -27.80 6.45 -10.03
CA GLY A 104 -27.44 5.49 -11.07
C GLY A 104 -26.10 4.81 -10.78
N ARG A 105 -25.86 4.43 -9.52
CA ARG A 105 -24.58 3.85 -9.07
C ARG A 105 -24.81 2.50 -8.40
N THR A 106 -23.80 1.65 -8.45
CA THR A 106 -23.80 0.36 -7.74
C THR A 106 -22.58 0.31 -6.81
N PRO A 107 -22.72 0.74 -5.55
CA PRO A 107 -21.58 0.78 -4.63
C PRO A 107 -21.04 -0.60 -4.22
N PHE A 108 -21.84 -1.66 -4.31
CA PHE A 108 -21.44 -3.00 -3.90
C PHE A 108 -21.96 -4.06 -4.87
N THR A 109 -21.11 -5.02 -5.23
CA THR A 109 -21.45 -6.19 -6.05
C THR A 109 -20.61 -7.39 -5.66
N ILE A 110 -21.26 -8.56 -5.57
CA ILE A 110 -20.63 -9.88 -5.54
C ILE A 110 -21.10 -10.65 -6.76
N GLU A 111 -20.17 -11.05 -7.64
CA GLU A 111 -20.47 -11.90 -8.80
C GLU A 111 -20.57 -13.39 -8.38
N ALA A 112 -21.36 -14.18 -9.13
CA ALA A 112 -21.70 -15.56 -8.77
C ALA A 112 -20.49 -16.51 -8.58
N SER A 113 -19.33 -16.21 -9.17
CA SER A 113 -18.12 -17.04 -9.05
C SER A 113 -17.11 -16.53 -8.01
N ALA A 114 -17.48 -15.52 -7.20
CA ALA A 114 -16.65 -15.12 -6.07
C ALA A 114 -16.45 -16.31 -5.11
N PRO A 115 -15.20 -16.71 -4.81
CA PRO A 115 -14.95 -17.84 -3.92
C PRO A 115 -15.41 -17.57 -2.48
N SER A 116 -15.49 -18.64 -1.69
CA SER A 116 -15.75 -18.51 -0.25
C SER A 116 -14.71 -17.59 0.39
N HIS A 117 -15.19 -16.68 1.26
CA HIS A 117 -14.34 -15.75 2.01
C HIS A 117 -13.60 -14.72 1.13
N SER A 118 -14.13 -14.38 -0.05
CA SER A 118 -13.67 -13.22 -0.84
C SER A 118 -13.64 -11.93 -0.02
N LEU A 119 -14.68 -11.71 0.79
CA LEU A 119 -14.73 -10.71 1.85
C LEU A 119 -15.31 -11.37 3.09
N TYR A 120 -14.55 -11.42 4.17
CA TYR A 120 -14.97 -12.00 5.44
C TYR A 120 -14.72 -10.99 6.57
N VAL A 121 -15.72 -10.81 7.43
CA VAL A 121 -15.56 -10.02 8.66
C VAL A 121 -15.80 -10.95 9.82
N ASP A 122 -14.80 -11.12 10.68
CA ASP A 122 -14.89 -12.02 11.83
C ASP A 122 -15.53 -11.35 13.07
N ASP A 123 -15.70 -12.11 14.16
CA ASP A 123 -16.30 -11.62 15.41
C ASP A 123 -15.44 -10.62 16.18
N GLY A 124 -14.16 -10.50 15.83
CA GLY A 124 -13.24 -9.46 16.29
C GLY A 124 -13.26 -8.19 15.42
N GLY A 125 -14.03 -8.16 14.34
CA GLY A 125 -14.09 -7.04 13.40
C GLY A 125 -12.92 -6.99 12.41
N ARG A 126 -12.16 -8.08 12.25
CA ARG A 126 -11.04 -8.18 11.30
C ARG A 126 -11.55 -8.56 9.91
N ILE A 127 -10.89 -8.04 8.88
CA ILE A 127 -11.23 -8.29 7.48
C ILE A 127 -10.31 -9.36 6.90
N GLY A 128 -10.88 -10.47 6.47
CA GLY A 128 -10.23 -11.49 5.66
C GLY A 128 -10.52 -11.29 4.17
N LEU A 129 -9.47 -11.31 3.34
CA LEU A 129 -9.55 -11.40 1.89
C LEU A 129 -8.95 -12.74 1.47
N GLY A 130 -9.81 -13.67 1.06
CA GLY A 130 -9.42 -15.06 0.74
C GLY A 130 -9.27 -15.97 1.96
N THR A 131 -9.68 -15.54 3.16
CA THR A 131 -9.58 -16.33 4.40
C THR A 131 -10.74 -16.06 5.36
N SER A 132 -11.24 -17.11 6.03
CA SER A 132 -12.21 -17.02 7.12
C SER A 132 -11.56 -16.91 8.50
N THR A 133 -10.23 -16.88 8.58
CA THR A 133 -9.47 -16.85 9.83
C THR A 133 -8.44 -15.72 9.81
N PRO A 134 -8.88 -14.46 9.67
CA PRO A 134 -7.97 -13.33 9.77
C PRO A 134 -7.28 -13.33 11.16
N VAL A 135 -5.97 -13.10 11.18
CA VAL A 135 -5.19 -13.08 12.45
C VAL A 135 -4.82 -11.67 12.89
N VAL A 136 -4.98 -10.70 12.00
CA VAL A 136 -4.74 -9.26 12.17
C VAL A 136 -5.90 -8.50 11.52
N GLU A 137 -5.98 -7.18 11.73
CA GLU A 137 -7.08 -6.30 11.30
C GLU A 137 -7.45 -6.45 9.82
N MET A 138 -6.45 -6.65 8.96
CA MET A 138 -6.62 -6.98 7.55
C MET A 138 -5.68 -8.13 7.18
N HIS A 139 -6.22 -9.28 6.79
CA HIS A 139 -5.45 -10.46 6.41
C HIS A 139 -5.79 -10.88 4.99
N VAL A 140 -4.81 -10.78 4.09
CA VAL A 140 -4.92 -11.20 2.68
C VAL A 140 -4.17 -12.52 2.49
N VAL A 141 -4.85 -13.52 1.95
CA VAL A 141 -4.27 -14.83 1.65
C VAL A 141 -4.40 -15.09 0.15
N ASP A 142 -3.26 -15.30 -0.50
CA ASP A 142 -3.17 -15.70 -1.91
C ASP A 142 -2.02 -16.72 -2.08
N GLY A 143 -2.07 -17.50 -3.15
CA GLY A 143 -1.11 -18.58 -3.42
C GLY A 143 0.31 -18.08 -3.78
N ASP A 144 0.42 -16.87 -4.31
CA ASP A 144 1.69 -16.22 -4.60
C ASP A 144 1.52 -14.69 -4.53
N SER A 145 2.45 -14.02 -3.87
CA SER A 145 2.59 -12.56 -3.90
C SER A 145 1.30 -11.78 -3.58
N PRO A 146 0.63 -12.01 -2.43
CA PRO A 146 -0.49 -11.17 -2.00
C PRO A 146 -0.10 -9.68 -2.06
N THR A 147 -0.98 -8.87 -2.65
CA THR A 147 -0.66 -7.52 -3.11
C THR A 147 -1.75 -6.53 -2.73
N LEU A 148 -1.35 -5.34 -2.29
CA LEU A 148 -2.17 -4.14 -2.29
C LEU A 148 -1.78 -3.27 -3.49
N ARG A 149 -2.76 -2.93 -4.34
CA ARG A 149 -2.58 -2.02 -5.47
C ARG A 149 -3.09 -0.61 -5.14
N LEU A 150 -2.28 0.38 -5.47
CA LEU A 150 -2.62 1.80 -5.50
C LEU A 150 -2.57 2.28 -6.95
N GLU A 151 -3.72 2.63 -7.51
CA GLU A 151 -3.86 3.02 -8.92
C GLU A 151 -4.43 4.44 -9.03
N GLN A 152 -3.66 5.31 -9.67
CA GLN A 152 -4.13 6.58 -10.21
C GLN A 152 -4.48 6.35 -11.69
N ASP A 153 -5.77 6.42 -12.01
CA ASP A 153 -6.32 6.07 -13.33
C ASP A 153 -6.38 7.26 -14.33
N GLY A 154 -6.01 8.45 -13.87
CA GLY A 154 -6.03 9.68 -14.67
C GLY A 154 -7.40 10.33 -14.85
N SER A 155 -8.46 9.79 -14.23
CA SER A 155 -9.82 10.38 -14.23
C SER A 155 -9.85 11.82 -13.72
N SER A 156 -8.88 12.21 -12.89
CA SER A 156 -8.69 13.56 -12.34
C SER A 156 -7.66 14.42 -13.09
N GLY A 157 -7.26 14.04 -14.30
CA GLY A 157 -6.36 14.84 -15.17
C GLY A 157 -4.86 14.71 -14.89
N PHE A 158 -4.46 13.84 -13.97
CA PHE A 158 -3.05 13.50 -13.72
C PHE A 158 -2.62 12.30 -14.57
N THR A 159 -1.34 12.20 -14.90
CA THR A 159 -0.81 11.04 -15.64
C THR A 159 -1.06 9.75 -14.85
N PRO A 160 -1.60 8.67 -15.46
CA PRO A 160 -1.83 7.43 -14.76
C PRO A 160 -0.57 6.84 -14.15
N GLN A 161 -0.69 6.26 -12.95
CA GLN A 161 0.41 5.65 -12.23
C GLN A 161 -0.09 4.57 -11.29
N THR A 162 0.56 3.41 -11.32
CA THR A 162 0.18 2.23 -10.53
C THR A 162 1.36 1.75 -9.69
N TRP A 163 1.11 1.58 -8.40
CA TRP A 163 2.07 1.05 -7.43
C TRP A 163 1.49 -0.19 -6.76
N ASP A 164 2.32 -1.20 -6.58
CA ASP A 164 1.98 -2.40 -5.82
C ASP A 164 2.86 -2.51 -4.58
N VAL A 165 2.26 -2.84 -3.43
CA VAL A 165 2.95 -3.26 -2.21
C VAL A 165 2.65 -4.74 -2.00
N ALA A 166 3.69 -5.57 -2.01
CA ALA A 166 3.52 -7.02 -2.05
C ALA A 166 4.64 -7.75 -1.30
N GLY A 167 4.38 -9.02 -0.98
CA GLY A 167 5.37 -9.88 -0.34
C GLY A 167 5.22 -11.35 -0.72
N ASN A 168 6.34 -12.06 -0.83
CA ASN A 168 6.39 -13.50 -1.08
C ASN A 168 7.63 -14.13 -0.43
N GLU A 169 7.89 -15.41 -0.70
CA GLU A 169 9.00 -16.18 -0.14
C GLU A 169 10.39 -15.68 -0.54
N THR A 170 10.49 -14.75 -1.49
CA THR A 170 11.77 -14.19 -1.95
C THR A 170 11.99 -12.74 -1.54
N ASN A 171 10.92 -11.95 -1.30
CA ASN A 171 10.99 -10.56 -0.84
C ASN A 171 9.65 -9.93 -0.45
N PHE A 172 9.73 -8.91 0.41
CA PHE A 172 8.77 -7.80 0.52
C PHE A 172 9.23 -6.64 -0.36
N PHE A 173 8.32 -5.98 -1.09
CA PHE A 173 8.70 -4.98 -2.07
C PHE A 173 7.61 -3.94 -2.39
N VAL A 174 8.08 -2.80 -2.90
CA VAL A 174 7.26 -1.78 -3.57
C VAL A 174 7.61 -1.80 -5.05
N ARG A 175 6.61 -2.02 -5.91
CA ARG A 175 6.76 -2.13 -7.37
C ARG A 175 6.07 -0.98 -8.09
N ASP A 176 6.79 -0.32 -8.97
CA ASP A 176 6.25 0.58 -9.99
C ASP A 176 5.71 -0.25 -11.14
N ALA A 177 4.41 -0.56 -11.12
CA ALA A 177 3.78 -1.41 -12.11
C ALA A 177 3.70 -0.73 -13.49
N THR A 178 3.62 0.60 -13.51
CA THR A 178 3.55 1.41 -14.75
C THR A 178 4.87 1.43 -15.49
N ASN A 179 5.98 1.69 -14.80
CA ASN A 179 7.27 1.96 -15.45
C ASN A 179 8.14 0.71 -15.59
N GLY A 180 7.55 -0.37 -16.11
CA GLY A 180 8.25 -1.62 -16.40
C GLY A 180 8.42 -2.55 -15.19
N SER A 181 7.49 -2.50 -14.22
CA SER A 181 7.53 -3.37 -13.03
C SER A 181 8.82 -3.24 -12.22
N ARG A 182 9.40 -2.03 -12.18
CA ARG A 182 10.63 -1.77 -11.42
C ARG A 182 10.36 -1.91 -9.93
N ILE A 183 11.34 -2.41 -9.20
CA ILE A 183 11.25 -2.61 -7.76
C ILE A 183 12.27 -1.68 -7.08
N PRO A 184 11.94 -0.41 -6.84
CA PRO A 184 12.85 0.55 -6.21
C PRO A 184 13.10 0.24 -4.72
N PHE A 185 12.20 -0.49 -4.05
CA PHE A 185 12.36 -0.90 -2.66
C PHE A 185 12.10 -2.39 -2.50
N LYS A 186 13.05 -3.08 -1.85
CA LYS A 186 13.03 -4.53 -1.67
C LYS A 186 13.73 -4.93 -0.38
N ILE A 187 13.05 -5.72 0.44
CA ILE A 187 13.61 -6.41 1.61
C ILE A 187 13.51 -7.90 1.37
N ARG A 188 14.63 -8.62 1.43
CA ARG A 188 14.61 -10.09 1.33
C ARG A 188 14.24 -10.71 2.68
N PRO A 189 13.67 -11.94 2.69
CA PRO A 189 13.51 -12.70 3.91
C PRO A 189 14.83 -12.75 4.70
N THR A 190 14.72 -12.80 6.03
CA THR A 190 15.85 -12.84 6.97
C THR A 190 16.76 -11.60 6.96
N ALA A 191 16.36 -10.48 6.35
CA ALA A 191 17.01 -9.20 6.63
C ALA A 191 16.97 -8.93 8.16
N PRO A 192 18.08 -8.48 8.77
CA PRO A 192 18.14 -8.31 10.21
C PRO A 192 17.19 -7.20 10.68
N THR A 193 16.77 -7.28 11.95
CA THR A 193 16.06 -6.19 12.60
C THR A 193 16.87 -4.90 12.48
N ASN A 194 16.19 -3.77 12.21
CA ASN A 194 16.81 -2.46 12.01
C ASN A 194 17.77 -2.38 10.81
N ALA A 195 17.59 -3.23 9.78
CA ALA A 195 18.35 -3.13 8.53
C ALA A 195 18.26 -1.72 7.90
N LEU A 196 17.07 -1.10 7.98
CA LEU A 196 16.83 0.33 7.79
C LEU A 196 15.98 0.81 8.96
N TYR A 197 16.48 1.79 9.71
CA TYR A 197 15.81 2.36 10.86
C TYR A 197 15.80 3.89 10.72
N ILE A 198 14.66 4.51 11.01
CA ILE A 198 14.52 5.97 11.05
C ILE A 198 14.05 6.31 12.46
N ASP A 199 14.90 6.98 13.22
CA ASP A 199 14.63 7.36 14.60
C ASP A 199 13.67 8.57 14.68
N THR A 200 13.10 8.83 15.85
CA THR A 200 12.18 9.95 16.10
C THR A 200 12.82 11.30 15.86
N ASP A 201 14.14 11.39 16.00
CA ASP A 201 14.92 12.60 15.73
C ASP A 201 15.33 12.73 14.25
N GLY A 202 14.84 11.83 13.38
CA GLY A 202 15.09 11.82 11.94
C GLY A 202 16.43 11.21 11.53
N GLN A 203 17.18 10.65 12.48
CA GLN A 203 18.44 9.96 12.22
C GLN A 203 18.19 8.62 11.53
N ILE A 204 19.02 8.27 10.56
CA ILE A 204 18.88 7.04 9.77
C ILE A 204 19.97 6.05 10.18
N GLY A 205 19.55 4.90 10.71
CA GLY A 205 20.42 3.78 11.03
C GLY A 205 20.32 2.67 9.98
N PHE A 206 21.46 2.13 9.58
CA PHE A 206 21.55 0.84 8.89
C PHE A 206 22.18 -0.17 9.85
N GLY A 207 21.41 -1.16 10.30
CA GLY A 207 21.85 -2.18 11.25
C GLY A 207 21.78 -1.77 12.74
N THR A 208 21.27 -0.58 13.06
CA THR A 208 21.14 -0.07 14.45
C THR A 208 19.80 0.61 14.67
N ALA A 209 19.22 0.42 15.87
CA ALA A 209 18.05 1.17 16.37
C ALA A 209 18.43 2.35 17.27
N SER A 210 19.72 2.64 17.40
CA SER A 210 20.23 3.77 18.20
C SER A 210 21.34 4.45 17.40
N PRO A 211 21.00 5.08 16.26
CA PRO A 211 21.97 5.81 15.48
C PRO A 211 22.59 6.92 16.34
N SER A 212 23.92 7.02 16.29
CA SER A 212 24.70 8.04 17.01
C SER A 212 24.98 9.30 16.19
N ALA A 213 24.54 9.29 14.93
CA ALA A 213 24.71 10.37 13.95
C ALA A 213 23.52 10.38 12.97
N ALA A 214 23.38 11.47 12.23
CA ALA A 214 22.30 11.65 11.24
C ALA A 214 22.19 10.48 10.23
N LEU A 215 23.32 9.89 9.86
CA LEU A 215 23.40 8.63 9.14
C LEU A 215 24.43 7.74 9.85
N ASP A 216 23.99 6.57 10.33
CA ASP A 216 24.84 5.62 11.06
C ASP A 216 24.81 4.25 10.37
N LEU A 217 25.99 3.68 10.12
CA LEU A 217 26.19 2.41 9.43
C LEU A 217 26.78 1.39 10.41
N ALA A 218 25.91 0.65 11.10
CA ALA A 218 26.26 -0.42 12.02
C ALA A 218 26.16 -1.81 11.34
N ILE A 219 26.72 -1.92 10.14
CA ILE A 219 26.72 -3.14 9.32
C ILE A 219 28.14 -3.68 9.12
N ALA A 220 28.26 -5.00 9.00
CA ALA A 220 29.52 -5.63 8.59
C ALA A 220 29.78 -5.38 7.09
N GLY A 221 31.05 -5.17 6.71
CA GLY A 221 31.46 -5.04 5.30
C GLY A 221 31.83 -3.62 4.84
N GLY A 222 31.71 -2.61 5.71
CA GLY A 222 32.10 -1.23 5.41
C GLY A 222 31.16 -0.50 4.44
N LEU A 223 31.54 0.72 4.06
CA LEU A 223 30.82 1.54 3.07
C LEU A 223 31.58 1.51 1.73
N GLU A 224 30.97 0.94 0.70
CA GLU A 224 31.46 1.00 -0.69
C GLU A 224 30.71 2.07 -1.49
N ILE A 225 31.45 2.92 -2.23
CA ILE A 225 30.90 3.88 -3.18
C ILE A 225 31.43 3.51 -4.58
N ASN A 226 30.63 2.77 -5.33
CA ASN A 226 31.04 2.20 -6.63
C ASN A 226 31.05 3.24 -7.78
N SER A 227 30.34 4.36 -7.61
CA SER A 227 30.31 5.47 -8.55
C SER A 227 29.86 6.75 -7.84
N GLY A 228 30.57 7.85 -8.05
CA GLY A 228 30.26 9.15 -7.43
C GLY A 228 31.34 9.62 -6.44
N ASN A 229 31.01 10.67 -5.68
CA ASN A 229 31.92 11.31 -4.74
C ASN A 229 31.26 11.40 -3.35
N ILE A 230 32.07 11.42 -2.29
CA ILE A 230 31.61 11.88 -0.97
C ILE A 230 31.61 13.42 -1.01
N PHE A 231 30.43 14.03 -0.99
CA PHE A 231 30.28 15.48 -0.89
C PHE A 231 29.85 15.85 0.53
N ALA A 232 30.73 16.52 1.26
CA ALA A 232 30.46 17.02 2.61
C ALA A 232 30.59 18.55 2.60
N GLN A 233 29.53 19.23 3.04
CA GLN A 233 29.46 20.69 3.11
C GLN A 233 28.89 21.11 4.46
N GLN A 234 29.59 22.01 5.13
CA GLN A 234 29.17 22.59 6.40
C GLN A 234 29.61 24.06 6.46
N ASN A 235 28.94 24.88 7.28
CA ASN A 235 29.38 26.24 7.57
C ASN A 235 30.53 26.21 8.60
N GLY A 236 31.71 25.78 8.16
CA GLY A 236 32.87 25.58 9.01
C GLY A 236 33.83 24.57 8.39
N ALA A 237 34.60 23.90 9.25
CA ALA A 237 35.47 22.84 8.78
C ALA A 237 34.70 21.60 8.34
N VAL A 238 35.20 20.96 7.28
CA VAL A 238 34.74 19.65 6.83
C VAL A 238 35.85 18.65 7.08
N SER A 239 35.52 17.47 7.58
CA SER A 239 36.52 16.44 7.83
C SER A 239 36.07 15.03 7.53
N LEU A 240 37.03 14.21 7.12
CA LEU A 240 36.98 12.77 7.21
C LEU A 240 37.80 12.35 8.43
N THR A 241 37.17 11.64 9.37
CA THR A 241 37.83 11.09 10.55
C THR A 241 37.88 9.57 10.42
N LEU A 242 39.06 9.01 10.58
CA LEU A 242 39.29 7.58 10.74
C LEU A 242 39.58 7.33 12.22
N SER A 243 38.66 6.64 12.89
CA SER A 243 38.76 6.33 14.31
C SER A 243 39.02 4.84 14.50
N ASP A 244 40.04 4.49 15.27
CA ASP A 244 40.29 3.13 15.73
C ASP A 244 39.89 3.04 17.21
N THR A 245 38.79 2.36 17.48
CA THR A 245 38.25 2.19 18.83
C THR A 245 38.83 0.99 19.58
N SER A 246 39.75 0.23 18.96
CA SER A 246 40.35 -0.98 19.53
C SER A 246 41.54 -0.71 20.46
N GLY A 247 42.07 0.52 20.46
CA GLY A 247 43.22 0.95 21.26
C GLY A 247 43.04 2.33 21.89
N ALA A 248 44.12 2.86 22.47
CA ALA A 248 44.19 4.25 22.95
C ALA A 248 44.73 5.22 21.88
N ASP A 249 44.92 4.74 20.65
CA ASP A 249 45.57 5.47 19.57
C ASP A 249 44.68 6.60 19.04
N PRO A 250 45.28 7.70 18.57
CA PRO A 250 44.53 8.89 18.18
C PRO A 250 43.83 8.72 16.82
N ASP A 251 42.62 9.24 16.71
CA ASP A 251 41.90 9.38 15.44
C ASP A 251 42.76 10.11 14.40
N PHE A 252 42.79 9.61 13.17
CA PHE A 252 43.39 10.32 12.04
C PHE A 252 42.32 11.15 11.34
N LYS A 253 42.60 12.43 11.12
CA LYS A 253 41.66 13.37 10.50
C LYS A 253 42.25 14.02 9.27
N ILE A 254 41.49 14.01 8.18
CA ILE A 254 41.69 14.87 7.01
C ILE A 254 40.67 16.00 7.12
N GLN A 255 41.11 17.23 7.22
CA GLN A 255 40.24 18.39 7.43
C GLN A 255 40.50 19.46 6.39
N TYR A 256 39.43 20.03 5.84
CA TYR A 256 39.48 21.28 5.11
C TYR A 256 38.88 22.38 5.98
N GLU A 257 39.67 23.41 6.26
CA GLU A 257 39.25 24.55 7.06
C GLU A 257 39.97 25.82 6.57
N SER A 258 39.22 26.91 6.40
CA SER A 258 39.78 28.22 6.07
C SER A 258 40.77 28.23 4.90
N GLY A 259 40.51 27.45 3.85
CA GLY A 259 41.38 27.38 2.67
C GLY A 259 42.61 26.46 2.83
N SER A 260 42.70 25.66 3.88
CA SER A 260 43.82 24.73 4.08
C SER A 260 43.35 23.29 4.23
N ALA A 261 44.01 22.38 3.53
CA ALA A 261 43.86 20.94 3.71
C ALA A 261 44.88 20.47 4.75
N ARG A 262 44.39 19.85 5.82
CA ARG A 262 45.16 19.44 7.00
C ARG A 262 45.04 17.95 7.22
N PHE A 263 46.15 17.33 7.59
CA PHE A 263 46.22 15.97 8.08
C PHE A 263 46.71 16.05 9.52
N SER A 264 45.93 15.49 10.45
CA SER A 264 46.20 15.59 11.88
C SER A 264 45.85 14.31 12.62
N TYR A 265 46.65 13.91 13.60
CA TYR A 265 46.27 12.96 14.64
C TYR A 265 45.60 13.67 15.83
N ALA A 266 44.63 13.03 16.47
CA ALA A 266 44.04 13.52 17.70
C ALA A 266 45.11 13.72 18.80
N GLY A 267 44.97 14.78 19.61
CA GLY A 267 45.82 15.02 20.78
C GLY A 267 47.18 15.69 20.50
N THR A 268 47.60 15.87 19.25
CA THR A 268 48.90 16.52 18.93
C THR A 268 48.83 18.05 18.96
N GLY A 269 47.62 18.62 18.89
CA GLY A 269 47.35 20.06 18.98
C GLY A 269 47.72 20.88 17.74
N PHE A 270 48.37 20.28 16.74
CA PHE A 270 48.78 20.91 15.48
C PHE A 270 48.71 19.89 14.32
N PRO A 271 48.45 20.30 13.08
CA PRO A 271 48.47 19.38 11.94
C PRO A 271 49.91 18.89 11.65
N GLU A 272 50.08 17.58 11.46
CA GLU A 272 51.35 17.01 10.97
C GLU A 272 51.63 17.40 9.51
N MET A 273 50.59 17.70 8.72
CA MET A 273 50.73 18.26 7.38
C MET A 273 49.63 19.29 7.09
N GLU A 274 50.00 20.44 6.53
CA GLU A 274 49.06 21.46 6.05
C GLU A 274 49.44 21.95 4.65
N LEU A 275 48.52 21.82 3.69
CA LEU A 275 48.59 22.46 2.39
C LEU A 275 47.64 23.66 2.36
N LYS A 276 48.22 24.85 2.21
CA LYS A 276 47.47 26.11 2.16
C LYS A 276 47.04 26.44 0.73
N GLN A 277 45.95 27.19 0.58
CA GLN A 277 45.44 27.61 -0.74
C GLN A 277 46.47 28.38 -1.59
N ASN A 278 47.44 29.04 -0.95
CA ASN A 278 48.52 29.73 -1.65
C ASN A 278 49.65 28.80 -2.17
N GLY A 279 49.51 27.48 -1.99
CA GLY A 279 50.47 26.47 -2.44
C GLY A 279 51.57 26.14 -1.41
N ASN A 280 51.61 26.81 -0.26
CA ASN A 280 52.59 26.49 0.77
C ASN A 280 52.25 25.17 1.46
N MET A 281 53.26 24.31 1.59
CA MET A 281 53.19 23.06 2.34
C MET A 281 53.96 23.18 3.64
N ILE A 282 53.32 22.83 4.76
CA ILE A 282 53.93 22.72 6.08
C ILE A 282 53.92 21.24 6.46
N LEU A 283 55.09 20.71 6.79
CA LEU A 283 55.26 19.38 7.35
C LEU A 283 55.79 19.54 8.77
N GLY A 284 55.02 19.04 9.74
CA GLY A 284 55.42 18.96 11.14
C GLY A 284 56.35 17.78 11.38
N GLY A 285 57.31 17.96 12.30
CA GLY A 285 58.28 16.93 12.68
C GLY A 285 59.72 17.41 12.65
N THR A 286 60.62 16.62 13.22
CA THR A 286 62.06 16.93 13.31
C THR A 286 62.88 16.22 12.24
N CYS A 287 62.27 15.30 11.49
CA CYS A 287 62.94 14.48 10.49
C CYS A 287 62.00 14.17 9.32
N MET A 288 62.56 14.21 8.12
CA MET A 288 61.92 13.69 6.91
C MET A 288 62.90 12.72 6.22
N SER A 289 62.51 11.46 6.07
CA SER A 289 63.25 10.46 5.33
C SER A 289 62.69 10.29 3.92
N PHE A 290 63.58 10.22 2.94
CA PHE A 290 63.25 10.01 1.54
C PHE A 290 63.96 8.73 1.08
N GLU A 291 63.22 7.83 0.43
CA GLU A 291 63.75 6.58 -0.07
C GLU A 291 63.66 6.51 -1.60
N ARG A 292 64.74 6.09 -2.25
CA ARG A 292 64.74 5.82 -3.70
C ARG A 292 65.66 4.64 -4.00
N GLY A 293 65.09 3.56 -4.52
CA GLY A 293 65.85 2.42 -5.04
C GLY A 293 66.79 1.76 -4.02
N GLY A 294 66.37 1.64 -2.76
CA GLY A 294 67.16 1.00 -1.69
C GLY A 294 68.16 1.90 -0.97
N ALA A 295 68.29 3.17 -1.36
CA ALA A 295 69.01 4.20 -0.61
C ALA A 295 68.02 5.12 0.12
N SER A 296 68.27 5.37 1.41
CA SER A 296 67.56 6.35 2.22
C SER A 296 68.46 7.57 2.48
N PHE A 297 67.88 8.76 2.38
CA PHE A 297 68.47 10.00 2.88
C PHE A 297 67.46 10.68 3.80
N ALA A 298 67.92 11.18 4.94
CA ALA A 298 67.07 11.91 5.87
C ALA A 298 67.54 13.36 5.94
N CYS A 299 66.58 14.26 6.02
CA CYS A 299 66.81 15.64 6.41
C CYS A 299 66.30 15.83 7.83
N THR A 300 67.18 16.25 8.73
CA THR A 300 66.79 16.62 10.11
C THR A 300 66.68 18.13 10.21
N PHE A 301 65.61 18.59 10.85
CA PHE A 301 65.27 20.00 11.00
C PHE A 301 65.30 20.32 12.50
N ALA A 302 66.44 20.83 12.97
CA ALA A 302 66.56 21.35 14.32
C ALA A 302 66.13 22.83 14.35
N ALA A 303 65.39 23.23 15.38
CA ALA A 303 64.95 24.61 15.53
C ALA A 303 66.16 25.56 15.55
N GLY A 304 66.22 26.50 14.61
CA GLY A 304 67.28 27.51 14.53
C GLY A 304 68.56 27.11 13.78
N ALA A 305 68.62 25.92 13.18
CA ALA A 305 69.74 25.48 12.34
C ALA A 305 69.32 25.33 10.87
N SER A 306 70.28 25.45 9.94
CA SER A 306 70.04 25.06 8.55
C SER A 306 69.73 23.57 8.46
N PRO A 307 68.83 23.14 7.55
CA PRO A 307 68.53 21.73 7.35
C PRO A 307 69.81 20.93 7.06
N VAL A 308 69.99 19.81 7.75
CA VAL A 308 71.09 18.87 7.46
C VAL A 308 70.50 17.67 6.76
N CYS A 309 70.88 17.46 5.50
CA CYS A 309 70.51 16.28 4.72
C CYS A 309 71.76 15.42 4.48
N GLY A 310 71.71 14.15 4.86
CA GLY A 310 72.83 13.22 4.74
C GLY A 310 72.43 11.86 4.18
N ALA A 311 73.37 11.17 3.52
CA ALA A 311 73.19 9.80 3.04
C ALA A 311 73.88 8.81 3.99
N VAL A 312 73.20 7.67 4.20
CA VAL A 312 73.66 6.44 4.90
C VAL A 312 73.60 6.46 6.43
N GLY A 313 72.62 5.73 6.99
CA GLY A 313 72.57 5.29 8.39
C GLY A 313 71.60 6.04 9.31
N SER A 314 71.11 7.22 8.90
CA SER A 314 70.14 7.99 9.69
C SER A 314 68.71 7.64 9.28
N THR A 315 68.09 6.68 9.96
CA THR A 315 66.63 6.57 9.99
C THR A 315 66.08 7.75 10.77
N CYS A 316 64.89 8.25 10.42
CA CYS A 316 64.16 9.07 11.39
C CYS A 316 63.99 8.22 12.68
N PRO A 317 64.21 8.81 13.86
CA PRO A 317 64.14 8.09 15.13
C PRO A 317 62.75 7.48 15.37
#